data_AF-A0A1J6WEB8-F1
#
_entry.id   AF-A0A1J6WEB8-F1
#
_cell.length_a   1.000
_cell.length_b   1.000
_cell.length_c   1.000
_cell.angle_alpha   90.00
_cell.angle_beta   90.00
_cell.angle_gamma   90.00
#
_symmetry.space_group_name_H-M   'P 1'
#
loop_
_entity.id
_entity.type
_entity.pdbx_description
1 polymer ?
#
loop_
_entity_poly.entity_id
_entity_poly.type
_entity_poly.pdbx_seq_one_letter_code
_entity_poly.pdbx_strand_id
1 'polypeptide(L)' 'MKESAVILNAGYNEGNIGDVDYDSCYKKAGVITPVPGGVGPVTISMLLEQTVDSAEKSAKLL' A
#
# COMPACT_ATOMS: atom_id res chain seq x y z
N MET A 1 4.55 -16.27 10.91
CA MET A 1 3.62 -15.12 11.01
C MET A 1 2.70 -15.35 12.20
N LYS A 2 2.42 -14.30 12.99
CA LYS A 2 1.53 -14.33 14.16
C LYS A 2 0.07 -14.38 13.72
N GLU A 3 -0.78 -15.05 14.51
CA GLU A 3 -2.22 -15.08 14.28
C GLU A 3 -2.84 -13.68 14.33
N SER A 4 -3.79 -13.42 13.44
CA SER A 4 -4.49 -12.13 13.28
C SER A 4 -3.59 -10.94 12.96
N ALA A 5 -2.39 -11.19 12.40
CA ALA A 5 -1.49 -10.11 11.98
C ALA A 5 -2.12 -9.25 10.86
N VAL A 6 -1.80 -7.96 10.87
CA VAL A 6 -2.06 -7.06 9.74
C VAL A 6 -0.84 -7.09 8.82
N ILE A 7 -1.06 -7.39 7.54
CA ILE A 7 0.00 -7.51 6.54
C ILE A 7 -0.20 -6.46 5.46
N LEU A 8 0.78 -5.56 5.35
CA LEU A 8 0.87 -4.60 4.26
C LEU A 8 1.95 -5.11 3.30
N ASN A 9 1.53 -5.49 2.10
CA ASN A 9 2.40 -6.01 1.05
C ASN A 9 2.76 -4.88 0.09
N ALA A 10 3.97 -4.34 0.26
CA ALA A 10 4.47 -3.20 -0.52
C ALA A 10 5.38 -3.62 -1.68
N GLY A 11 5.86 -4.86 -1.70
CA GLY A 11 6.70 -5.37 -2.77
C GLY A 11 5.95 -5.58 -4.08
N TYR A 12 6.69 -5.46 -5.17
CA TYR A 12 6.20 -5.69 -6.51
C TYR A 12 7.30 -6.30 -7.37
N ASN A 13 7.09 -7.54 -7.79
CA ASN A 13 8.04 -8.34 -8.55
C ASN A 13 7.45 -8.70 -9.94
N GLU A 14 8.29 -9.23 -10.82
CA GLU A 14 7.88 -9.67 -12.16
C GLU A 14 6.68 -10.64 -12.08
N GLY A 15 5.71 -10.49 -13.00
CA GLY A 15 4.46 -11.27 -12.97
C GLY A 15 3.39 -10.73 -12.02
N ASN A 16 3.54 -9.50 -11.51
CA ASN A 16 2.60 -8.86 -10.58
C ASN A 16 2.51 -9.57 -9.21
N ILE A 17 3.67 -10.03 -8.71
CA ILE A 17 3.78 -10.83 -7.49
C ILE A 17 4.30 -9.96 -6.34
N GLY A 18 3.66 -10.00 -5.17
CA GLY A 18 4.14 -9.30 -3.97
C GLY A 18 5.15 -10.11 -3.16
N ASP A 19 5.59 -9.60 -2.00
CA ASP A 19 6.69 -10.21 -1.22
C ASP A 19 6.27 -11.42 -0.38
N VAL A 20 4.97 -11.66 -0.25
CA VAL A 20 4.42 -12.71 0.60
C VAL A 20 3.66 -13.73 -0.23
N ASP A 21 3.74 -14.99 0.18
CA ASP A 21 2.81 -16.04 -0.25
C ASP A 21 1.41 -15.70 0.27
N TYR A 22 0.57 -15.18 -0.62
CA TYR A 22 -0.75 -14.65 -0.27
C TYR A 22 -1.65 -15.74 0.31
N ASP A 23 -1.71 -16.93 -0.29
CA ASP A 23 -2.65 -17.98 0.12
C ASP A 23 -2.31 -18.57 1.48
N SER A 24 -1.01 -18.75 1.76
CA SER A 24 -0.53 -19.19 3.07
C SER A 24 -0.78 -18.12 4.13
N CYS A 25 -0.55 -16.85 3.80
CA CYS A 25 -0.70 -15.75 4.74
C CYS A 25 -2.17 -15.40 5.03
N TYR A 26 -3.04 -15.41 4.01
CA TYR A 26 -4.45 -15.07 4.12
C TYR A 26 -5.19 -15.90 5.18
N LYS A 27 -4.78 -17.17 5.36
CA LYS A 27 -5.39 -18.08 6.36
C LYS A 27 -5.14 -17.67 7.81
N LYS A 28 -4.06 -16.92 8.10
CA LYS A 28 -3.66 -16.51 9.45
C LYS A 28 -3.81 -15.01 9.70
N ALA A 29 -3.77 -14.21 8.64
CA ALA A 29 -3.83 -12.77 8.72
C ALA A 29 -5.21 -12.31 9.21
N GLY A 30 -5.23 -11.28 10.05
CA GLY A 30 -6.48 -10.57 10.36
C GLY A 30 -6.91 -9.70 9.18
N VAL A 31 -5.92 -9.06 8.53
CA VAL A 31 -6.08 -8.30 7.29
C VAL A 31 -4.80 -8.44 6.46
N ILE A 32 -4.93 -8.55 5.14
CA ILE A 32 -3.81 -8.58 4.20
C ILE A 32 -4.16 -7.76 2.96
N THR A 33 -3.21 -6.97 2.47
CA THR A 33 -3.37 -6.23 1.20
C THR A 33 -2.92 -7.09 0.01
N PRO A 34 -3.69 -7.14 -1.10
CA PRO A 34 -3.30 -7.90 -2.28
C PRO A 34 -2.19 -7.18 -3.08
N VAL A 35 -1.48 -7.95 -3.89
CA VAL A 35 -0.67 -7.44 -4.99
C VAL A 35 -1.09 -8.20 -6.25
N PRO A 36 -1.52 -7.51 -7.32
CA PRO A 36 -1.70 -6.05 -7.43
C PRO A 36 -2.93 -5.54 -6.66
N GLY A 37 -3.05 -4.21 -6.51
CA GLY A 37 -4.27 -3.54 -6.01
C GLY A 37 -4.26 -3.12 -4.54
N GLY A 38 -3.22 -3.43 -3.78
CA GLY A 38 -3.05 -3.00 -2.39
C GLY A 38 -2.36 -1.64 -2.25
N VAL A 39 -1.08 -1.66 -1.88
CA VAL A 39 -0.32 -0.45 -1.52
C VAL A 39 -0.12 0.51 -2.70
N GLY A 40 0.06 0.00 -3.92
CA GLY A 40 0.39 0.82 -5.11
C GLY A 40 -0.57 1.99 -5.38
N PRO A 41 -1.89 1.78 -5.54
CA PRO A 41 -2.86 2.87 -5.74
C PRO A 41 -2.87 3.90 -4.60
N VAL A 42 -2.64 3.46 -3.36
CA VAL A 42 -2.56 4.36 -2.20
C VAL A 42 -1.30 5.21 -2.29
N THR A 43 -0.14 4.64 -2.66
CA THR A 43 1.10 5.40 -2.85
C THR A 43 0.94 6.53 -3.86
N ILE A 44 0.27 6.28 -4.99
CA ILE A 44 -0.02 7.32 -6.00
C ILE A 44 -0.92 8.40 -5.40
N SER A 45 -1.97 8.01 -4.69
CA SER A 45 -2.91 8.95 -4.07
C SER A 45 -2.20 9.85 -3.04
N MET A 46 -1.33 9.29 -2.20
CA MET A 46 -0.54 10.03 -1.22
C MET A 46 0.44 10.99 -1.87
N LEU A 47 1.08 10.60 -2.97
CA LEU A 47 1.95 11.50 -3.74
C LEU A 47 1.15 12.70 -4.27
N LEU A 48 -0.06 12.47 -4.79
CA LEU A 48 -0.91 13.54 -5.31
C LEU A 48 -1.37 14.48 -4.20
N GLU A 49 -1.81 13.93 -3.06
CA GLU A 49 -2.19 14.71 -1.87
C GLU A 49 -1.02 15.62 -1.42
N GLN A 50 0.17 15.04 -1.24
CA GLN A 50 1.36 15.81 -0.85
C GLN A 50 1.76 16.87 -1.88
N THR A 51 1.53 16.60 -3.17
CA THR A 51 1.79 17.55 -4.25
C THR A 51 0.83 18.74 -4.17
N VAL A 52 -0.47 18.49 -3.95
CA VAL A 52 -1.48 19.53 -3.77
C VAL A 52 -1.17 20.37 -2.53
N ASP A 53 -0.92 19.73 -1.39
CA ASP A 53 -0.54 20.41 -0.14
C ASP A 53 0.67 21.33 -0.34
N SER A 54 1.68 20.86 -1.07
CA SER A 54 2.88 21.65 -1.35
C SER A 54 2.58 22.85 -2.26
N ALA A 55 1.68 22.69 -3.23
CA ALA A 55 1.28 23.76 -4.13
C ALA A 55 0.47 24.84 -3.38
N GLU A 56 -0.48 24.44 -2.53
CA GLU A 56 -1.29 25.36 -1.72
C GLU A 56 -0.44 26.18 -0.75
N LYS A 57 0.52 25.54 -0.06
CA LYS A 57 1.50 26.23 0.80
C LYS A 57 2.36 27.21 0.02
N SER A 58 2.84 26.81 -1.16
CA SER A 58 3.66 27.69 -2.02
C SER A 58 2.89 28.91 -2.51
N ALA A 59 1.59 28.73 -2.76
CA ALA A 59 0.67 29.78 -3.18
C ALA A 59 0.12 30.64 -2.02
N LYS A 60 0.46 30.33 -0.76
CA LYS A 60 -0.08 30.96 0.46
C LYS A 60 -1.61 30.87 0.54
N LEU A 61 -2.18 29.78 0.02
CA LEU A 61 -3.61 29.48 0.11
C LEU A 61 -3.97 28.80 1.44
N LEU A 62 -2.95 28.31 2.15
CA LEU A 62 -2.93 27.79 3.52
C LEU A 62 -1.72 28.40 4.25
#